data_AF-A0AAV9D3N3-F1
#
_entry.id   AF-A0AAV9D3N3-F1
#
_cell.length_a   1.000
_cell.length_b   1.000
_cell.length_c   1.000
_cell.angle_alpha   90.00
_cell.angle_beta   90.00
_cell.angle_gamma   90.00
#
_symmetry.space_group_name_H-M   'P 1'
#
loop_
_entity.id
_entity.type
_entity.pdbx_description
1 polymer ?
#
loop_
_entity_poly.entity_id
_entity_poly.type
_entity_poly.pdbx_seq_one_letter_code
_entity_poly.pdbx_strand_id
1 'polypeptide(L)'
;MDKLTDQHLYKLTERYTCTMQKGPYIDKIHIRSPFKGNPAAVCLLEEGDYDDDHKRDQQWMQSLAMEFNISETCFLTPIVAAAPRYRLRWFTPVAEVELCGHATLAASHFLFSSGLVEADAVEFVTLSGVLTAKRVRKSDRVLIELDFPASVVVECEKVELPEIPITLGGASVVGVMKSSSNGSGDGDPIVELASGEAVAGIQPQLDEIRKCAGRGVIITGPAPSDSGFDFYTRFFCPKLGVDEVH
;
A
#
# COMPACT_ATOMS: atom_id res chain seq x y z
N MET A 1 -39.26 5.11 32.86
CA MET A 1 -38.24 4.02 32.94
C MET A 1 -37.98 3.66 31.50
N ASP A 2 -37.14 4.46 30.87
CA ASP A 2 -37.08 4.55 29.40
C ASP A 2 -35.96 3.63 28.90
N LYS A 3 -36.35 2.69 28.04
CA LYS A 3 -35.44 1.93 27.19
C LYS A 3 -35.30 2.67 25.88
N LEU A 4 -34.16 3.31 25.68
CA LEU A 4 -33.68 3.83 24.41
C LEU A 4 -32.16 3.75 24.45
N THR A 5 -31.58 2.92 23.60
CA THR A 5 -30.42 3.31 22.77
C THR A 5 -30.26 2.26 21.68
N ASP A 6 -30.90 2.60 20.57
CA ASP A 6 -30.58 2.20 19.22
C ASP A 6 -29.16 2.72 18.90
N GLN A 7 -28.19 1.83 18.67
CA GLN A 7 -26.88 2.19 18.13
C GLN A 7 -26.67 1.38 16.86
N HIS A 8 -27.05 2.00 15.74
CA HIS A 8 -26.68 1.64 14.39
C HIS A 8 -25.14 1.64 14.24
N LEU A 9 -24.52 0.47 14.43
CA LEU A 9 -23.18 0.18 13.96
C LEU A 9 -23.26 -0.09 12.46
N TYR A 10 -22.84 0.89 11.65
CA TYR A 10 -22.60 0.68 10.22
C TYR A 10 -21.44 -0.30 10.03
N LYS A 11 -21.75 -1.60 10.03
CA LYS A 11 -20.90 -2.65 9.44
C LYS A 11 -21.14 -2.62 7.93
N LEU A 12 -20.30 -1.90 7.21
CA LEU A 12 -20.14 -2.06 5.76
C LEU A 12 -18.80 -2.76 5.51
N THR A 13 -18.72 -4.03 5.92
CA THR A 13 -17.81 -5.00 5.29
C THR A 13 -18.56 -5.61 4.12
N GLU A 14 -18.11 -5.38 2.89
CA GLU A 14 -18.54 -6.19 1.76
C GLU A 14 -17.97 -7.59 1.98
N ARG A 15 -18.75 -8.45 2.66
CA ARG A 15 -18.41 -9.85 2.85
C ARG A 15 -18.52 -10.55 1.49
N TYR A 16 -17.39 -10.85 0.88
CA TYR A 16 -17.34 -11.95 -0.08
C TYR A 16 -17.46 -13.25 0.72
N THR A 17 -18.69 -13.73 0.92
CA THR A 17 -18.94 -15.09 1.41
C THR A 17 -18.51 -16.09 0.35
N CYS A 18 -17.25 -16.48 0.37
CA CYS A 18 -16.83 -17.77 -0.19
C CYS A 18 -17.33 -18.86 0.77
N THR A 19 -18.03 -19.86 0.26
CA THR A 19 -18.55 -21.00 1.03
C THR A 19 -17.45 -21.64 1.87
N MET A 20 -17.68 -21.70 3.19
CA MET A 20 -16.76 -22.22 4.22
C MET A 20 -16.34 -23.67 3.94
N GLN A 21 -15.17 -23.84 3.33
CA GLN A 21 -14.22 -24.89 3.65
C GLN A 21 -13.01 -24.19 4.29
N LYS A 22 -12.44 -24.75 5.37
CA LYS A 22 -11.29 -24.20 6.13
C LYS A 22 -10.33 -23.43 5.22
N GLY A 23 -10.36 -22.10 5.29
CA GLY A 23 -9.69 -21.22 4.35
C GLY A 23 -9.52 -19.82 4.93
N PRO A 24 -8.67 -19.01 4.32
CA PRO A 24 -8.21 -17.73 4.86
C PRO A 24 -9.36 -16.74 5.11
N TYR A 25 -9.30 -16.00 6.22
CA TYR A 25 -10.22 -14.88 6.45
C TYR A 25 -9.78 -13.70 5.58
N ILE A 26 -10.66 -13.20 4.70
CA ILE A 26 -10.37 -12.13 3.74
C ILE A 26 -11.25 -10.90 4.03
N ASP A 27 -10.64 -9.73 4.17
CA ASP A 27 -11.33 -8.44 4.30
C ASP A 27 -10.79 -7.40 3.29
N LYS A 28 -11.66 -6.54 2.75
CA LYS A 28 -11.28 -5.48 1.81
C LYS A 28 -11.39 -4.11 2.48
N ILE A 29 -10.27 -3.42 2.66
CA ILE A 29 -10.19 -2.19 3.46
C ILE A 29 -9.86 -0.98 2.60
N HIS A 30 -10.57 0.13 2.83
CA HIS A 30 -10.35 1.43 2.17
C HIS A 30 -9.82 2.45 3.19
N ILE A 31 -8.79 3.23 2.81
CA ILE A 31 -7.97 4.01 3.75
C ILE A 31 -8.53 5.41 4.08
N ARG A 32 -9.73 5.74 3.60
CA ARG A 32 -10.36 7.04 3.90
C ARG A 32 -11.86 6.95 4.13
N SER A 33 -12.57 6.32 3.21
CA SER A 33 -14.00 6.02 3.30
C SER A 33 -14.32 4.91 2.30
N PRO A 34 -15.49 4.25 2.38
CA PRO A 34 -15.92 3.32 1.35
C PRO A 34 -15.77 3.96 -0.04
N PHE A 35 -15.22 3.19 -0.98
CA PHE A 35 -14.99 3.60 -2.37
C PHE A 35 -14.04 4.79 -2.55
N LYS A 36 -13.24 5.17 -1.53
CA LYS A 36 -12.19 6.20 -1.63
C LYS A 36 -10.87 5.72 -1.03
N GLY A 37 -9.77 6.10 -1.69
CA GLY A 37 -8.42 5.65 -1.34
C GLY A 37 -8.12 4.27 -1.93
N ASN A 38 -6.94 3.75 -1.59
CA ASN A 38 -6.42 2.50 -2.13
C ASN A 38 -7.00 1.27 -1.40
N PRO A 39 -7.83 0.43 -2.04
CA PRO A 39 -8.34 -0.77 -1.41
C PRO A 39 -7.23 -1.82 -1.27
N ALA A 40 -7.12 -2.48 -0.12
CA ALA A 40 -6.27 -3.65 0.04
C ALA A 40 -7.08 -4.84 0.58
N ALA A 41 -6.77 -6.05 0.08
CA ALA A 41 -7.30 -7.29 0.62
C ALA A 41 -6.38 -7.77 1.75
N VAL A 42 -6.96 -8.15 2.89
CA VAL A 42 -6.25 -8.66 4.06
C VAL A 42 -6.65 -10.11 4.30
N CYS A 43 -5.70 -11.02 4.10
CA CYS A 43 -5.86 -12.46 4.30
C CYS A 43 -5.19 -12.90 5.60
N LEU A 44 -5.98 -13.25 6.63
CA LEU A 44 -5.46 -13.90 7.84
C LEU A 44 -5.39 -15.41 7.64
N LEU A 45 -4.21 -15.97 7.88
CA LEU A 45 -3.87 -17.38 7.70
C LEU A 45 -3.65 -18.04 9.06
N GLU A 46 -3.98 -19.32 9.20
CA GLU A 46 -3.80 -20.06 10.45
C GLU A 46 -2.35 -20.57 10.60
N GLU A 47 -1.95 -20.82 11.85
CA GLU A 47 -0.66 -21.44 12.15
C GLU A 47 -0.67 -22.90 11.68
N GLY A 48 0.21 -23.25 10.74
CA GLY A 48 0.28 -24.60 10.14
C GLY A 48 -0.40 -24.75 8.78
N ASP A 49 -0.96 -23.68 8.21
CA ASP A 49 -1.46 -23.65 6.82
C ASP A 49 -0.33 -23.64 5.76
N TYR A 50 0.93 -23.83 6.19
CA TYR A 50 2.13 -23.71 5.35
C TYR A 50 2.95 -25.00 5.32
N ASP A 51 3.53 -25.29 4.16
CA ASP A 51 4.53 -26.34 3.99
C ASP A 51 5.92 -25.81 4.42
N ASP A 52 6.74 -26.63 5.08
CA ASP A 52 8.06 -26.24 5.64
C ASP A 52 9.01 -25.64 4.59
N ASP A 53 8.73 -25.86 3.30
CA ASP A 53 9.54 -25.41 2.16
C ASP A 53 9.11 -24.05 1.57
N HIS A 54 8.07 -23.37 2.11
CA HIS A 54 7.60 -22.01 1.76
C HIS A 54 7.25 -21.70 0.28
N LYS A 55 7.49 -22.63 -0.65
CA LYS A 55 7.31 -22.42 -2.11
C LYS A 55 5.89 -22.60 -2.61
N ARG A 56 5.15 -23.58 -2.07
CA ARG A 56 3.74 -23.79 -2.43
C ARG A 56 2.88 -22.60 -2.03
N ASP A 57 3.27 -21.93 -0.96
CA ASP A 57 2.55 -20.82 -0.38
C ASP A 57 2.66 -19.56 -1.23
N GLN A 58 3.84 -19.28 -1.80
CA GLN A 58 4.04 -18.11 -2.66
C GLN A 58 3.21 -18.20 -3.95
N GLN A 59 3.20 -19.36 -4.61
CA GLN A 59 2.42 -19.54 -5.84
C GLN A 59 0.91 -19.40 -5.59
N TRP A 60 0.44 -19.91 -4.45
CA TRP A 60 -0.97 -19.77 -4.05
C TRP A 60 -1.32 -18.32 -3.69
N MET A 61 -0.49 -17.65 -2.89
CA MET A 61 -0.68 -16.23 -2.54
C MET A 61 -0.69 -15.35 -3.79
N GLN A 62 0.23 -15.58 -4.74
CA GLN A 62 0.27 -14.88 -6.01
C GLN A 62 -0.98 -15.13 -6.85
N SER A 63 -1.44 -16.39 -6.93
CA SER A 63 -2.67 -16.73 -7.66
C SER A 63 -3.89 -16.06 -7.05
N LEU A 64 -3.98 -15.97 -5.72
CA LEU A 64 -5.08 -15.30 -5.05
C LEU A 64 -5.03 -13.79 -5.22
N ALA A 65 -3.84 -13.18 -5.13
CA ALA A 65 -3.66 -11.75 -5.39
C ALA A 65 -4.03 -11.38 -6.84
N MET A 66 -3.66 -12.24 -7.79
CA MET A 66 -4.07 -12.12 -9.19
C MET A 66 -5.59 -12.21 -9.35
N GLU A 67 -6.26 -13.14 -8.66
CA GLU A 67 -7.71 -13.30 -8.70
C GLU A 67 -8.45 -12.07 -8.14
N PHE A 68 -7.97 -11.49 -7.04
CA PHE A 68 -8.57 -10.26 -6.51
C PHE A 68 -8.41 -9.07 -7.45
N ASN A 69 -7.32 -9.03 -8.23
CA ASN A 69 -7.04 -8.00 -9.22
C ASN A 69 -7.25 -6.57 -8.68
N ILE A 70 -6.82 -6.35 -7.44
CA ILE A 70 -6.70 -5.03 -6.82
C ILE A 70 -5.21 -4.70 -6.70
N SER A 71 -4.92 -3.47 -6.30
CA SER A 71 -3.56 -2.95 -6.13
C SER A 71 -2.69 -3.90 -5.29
N GLU A 72 -3.14 -4.24 -4.07
CA GLU A 72 -2.39 -5.13 -3.18
C GLU A 72 -3.28 -6.07 -2.34
N THR A 73 -2.79 -7.29 -2.20
CA THR A 73 -3.28 -8.31 -1.27
C THR A 73 -2.20 -8.59 -0.23
N CYS A 74 -2.52 -8.45 1.05
CA CYS A 74 -1.59 -8.74 2.13
C CYS A 74 -2.00 -9.99 2.91
N PHE A 75 -1.00 -10.79 3.28
CA PHE A 75 -1.17 -12.05 3.99
C PHE A 75 -0.56 -11.94 5.38
N LEU A 76 -1.36 -12.22 6.41
CA LEU A 76 -0.99 -12.17 7.81
C LEU A 76 -0.88 -13.60 8.36
N THR A 77 0.28 -13.91 8.95
CA THR A 77 0.49 -15.13 9.73
C THR A 77 0.81 -14.75 11.17
N PRO A 78 0.08 -15.24 12.19
CA PRO A 78 0.46 -14.99 13.57
C PRO A 78 1.84 -15.61 13.88
N ILE A 79 2.65 -14.93 14.69
CA ILE A 79 3.91 -15.44 15.23
C ILE A 79 3.77 -15.52 16.75
N VAL A 80 4.02 -16.70 17.32
CA VAL A 80 4.03 -16.89 18.78
C VAL A 80 5.19 -16.10 19.38
N ALA A 81 4.86 -15.02 20.09
CA ALA A 81 5.81 -14.11 20.72
C ALA A 81 5.19 -13.46 21.97
N ALA A 82 6.01 -12.83 22.81
CA ALA A 82 5.55 -12.14 24.01
C ALA A 82 4.71 -10.87 23.72
N ALA A 83 4.95 -10.23 22.59
CA ALA A 83 4.16 -9.10 22.07
C ALA A 83 3.46 -9.50 20.76
N PRO A 84 2.33 -8.87 20.39
CA PRO A 84 1.63 -9.17 19.14
C PRO A 84 2.54 -9.01 17.93
N ARG A 85 2.74 -10.12 17.22
CA ARG A 85 3.67 -10.18 16.10
C ARG A 85 3.10 -11.04 14.98
N TYR A 86 3.25 -10.57 13.75
CA TYR A 86 2.76 -11.26 12.56
C TYR A 86 3.84 -11.29 11.49
N ARG A 87 3.89 -12.35 10.69
CA ARG A 87 4.50 -12.28 9.36
C ARG A 87 3.54 -11.55 8.45
N LEU A 88 4.05 -10.61 7.66
CA LEU A 88 3.25 -9.84 6.70
C LEU A 88 3.96 -9.87 5.34
N ARG A 89 3.22 -10.30 4.32
CA ARG A 89 3.65 -10.34 2.92
C ARG A 89 2.65 -9.58 2.06
N TRP A 90 3.10 -8.93 1.00
CA TRP A 90 2.25 -8.18 0.08
C TRP A 90 2.45 -8.65 -1.35
N PHE A 91 1.35 -8.83 -2.05
CA PHE A 91 1.34 -9.27 -3.43
C PHE A 91 0.50 -8.30 -4.25
N THR A 92 1.09 -7.84 -5.35
CA THR A 92 0.32 -7.28 -6.47
C THR A 92 -0.26 -8.43 -7.30
N PRO A 93 -1.06 -8.16 -8.35
CA PRO A 93 -1.54 -9.21 -9.24
C PRO A 93 -0.43 -10.01 -9.93
N VAL A 94 0.80 -9.49 -9.99
CA VAL A 94 1.91 -10.09 -10.76
C VAL A 94 3.13 -10.50 -9.95
N ALA A 95 3.37 -9.91 -8.77
CA ALA A 95 4.56 -10.20 -7.97
C ALA A 95 4.36 -9.91 -6.47
N GLU A 96 5.20 -10.54 -5.64
CA GLU A 96 5.42 -10.11 -4.25
C GLU A 96 6.22 -8.81 -4.22
N VAL A 97 5.87 -7.90 -3.31
CA VAL A 97 6.60 -6.63 -3.10
C VAL A 97 7.18 -6.58 -1.69
N GLU A 98 8.32 -5.91 -1.55
CA GLU A 98 9.06 -5.89 -0.27
C GLU A 98 8.43 -4.99 0.79
N LEU A 99 7.71 -3.94 0.37
CA LEU A 99 7.10 -2.95 1.26
C LEU A 99 5.84 -2.35 0.62
N CYS A 100 4.75 -2.28 1.38
CA CYS A 100 3.54 -1.57 0.97
C CYS A 100 2.86 -0.86 2.15
N GLY A 101 2.84 0.48 2.12
CA GLY A 101 2.30 1.30 3.21
C GLY A 101 0.80 1.14 3.43
N HIS A 102 0.03 1.30 2.36
CA HIS A 102 -1.42 1.33 2.45
C HIS A 102 -1.99 -0.06 2.82
N ALA A 103 -1.43 -1.15 2.30
CA ALA A 103 -1.82 -2.50 2.69
C ALA A 103 -1.35 -2.86 4.12
N THR A 104 -0.24 -2.30 4.61
CA THR A 104 0.14 -2.41 6.04
C THR A 104 -0.86 -1.68 6.93
N LEU A 105 -1.33 -0.50 6.50
CA LEU A 105 -2.35 0.25 7.21
C LEU A 105 -3.66 -0.54 7.28
N ALA A 106 -4.06 -1.15 6.17
CA ALA A 106 -5.22 -2.04 6.11
C ALA A 106 -5.07 -3.24 7.05
N ALA A 107 -3.95 -3.95 7.01
CA ALA A 107 -3.66 -5.06 7.91
C ALA A 107 -3.71 -4.64 9.40
N SER A 108 -3.12 -3.50 9.73
CA SER A 108 -3.13 -2.95 11.08
C SER A 108 -4.55 -2.60 11.53
N HIS A 109 -5.32 -1.94 10.67
CA HIS A 109 -6.72 -1.62 10.93
C HIS A 109 -7.55 -2.88 11.16
N PHE A 110 -7.38 -3.91 10.33
CA PHE A 110 -8.03 -5.20 10.50
C PHE A 110 -7.73 -5.80 11.87
N LEU A 111 -6.46 -5.89 12.26
CA LEU A 111 -6.04 -6.48 13.54
C LEU A 111 -6.60 -5.72 14.75
N PHE A 112 -6.55 -4.38 14.73
CA PHE A 112 -7.05 -3.56 15.84
C PHE A 112 -8.58 -3.54 15.92
N SER A 113 -9.29 -3.51 14.79
CA SER A 113 -10.75 -3.42 14.76
C SER A 113 -11.46 -4.77 14.98
N SER A 114 -10.77 -5.88 14.69
CA SER A 114 -11.28 -7.24 14.92
C SER A 114 -11.12 -7.73 16.37
N GLY A 115 -10.33 -7.04 17.19
CA GLY A 115 -9.97 -7.48 18.55
C GLY A 115 -8.93 -8.59 18.59
N LEU A 116 -8.27 -8.89 17.46
CA LEU A 116 -7.16 -9.85 17.42
C LEU A 116 -5.91 -9.31 18.13
N VAL A 117 -5.77 -7.98 18.19
CA VAL A 117 -4.69 -7.30 18.90
C VAL A 117 -5.27 -6.30 19.92
N GLU A 118 -5.18 -6.69 21.19
CA GLU A 118 -5.58 -5.85 22.33
C GLU A 118 -4.49 -4.85 22.76
N ALA A 119 -3.24 -5.04 22.34
CA ALA A 119 -2.17 -4.08 22.59
C ALA A 119 -2.31 -2.83 21.70
N ASP A 120 -1.67 -1.73 22.09
CA ASP A 120 -1.66 -0.51 21.26
C ASP A 120 -0.62 -0.56 20.13
N ALA A 121 0.17 -1.63 20.03
CA ALA A 121 1.18 -1.83 18.99
C ALA A 121 1.20 -3.28 18.49
N VAL A 122 1.58 -3.45 17.22
CA VAL A 122 1.84 -4.74 16.58
C VAL A 122 3.11 -4.64 15.73
N GLU A 123 3.92 -5.71 15.76
CA GLU A 123 5.10 -5.86 14.92
C GLU A 123 4.80 -6.74 13.69
N PHE A 124 5.31 -6.33 12.54
CA PHE A 124 5.25 -7.09 11.30
C PHE A 124 6.64 -7.52 10.87
N VAL A 125 6.85 -8.82 10.68
CA VAL A 125 8.07 -9.39 10.08
C VAL A 125 7.88 -9.49 8.57
N THR A 126 8.70 -8.76 7.83
CA THR A 126 8.53 -8.52 6.39
C THR A 126 9.87 -8.66 5.64
N LEU A 127 9.87 -8.62 4.31
CA LEU A 127 11.10 -8.62 3.51
C LEU A 127 11.94 -7.36 3.73
N SER A 128 11.31 -6.21 4.00
CA SER A 128 12.00 -4.96 4.35
C SER A 128 12.38 -4.85 5.84
N GLY A 129 12.36 -5.96 6.58
CA GLY A 129 12.66 -5.99 8.02
C GLY A 129 11.42 -5.92 8.91
N VAL A 130 11.61 -5.48 10.16
CA VAL A 130 10.50 -5.37 11.11
C VAL A 130 9.86 -3.99 11.01
N LEU A 131 8.55 -3.94 10.75
CA LEU A 131 7.74 -2.73 10.75
C LEU A 131 6.88 -2.69 12.01
N THR A 132 6.57 -1.50 12.52
CA THR A 132 5.69 -1.33 13.67
C THR A 132 4.48 -0.50 13.29
N ALA A 133 3.29 -0.95 13.69
CA ALA A 133 2.07 -0.15 13.65
C ALA A 133 1.58 0.13 15.07
N LYS A 134 1.19 1.38 15.33
CA LYS A 134 0.64 1.83 16.62
C LYS A 134 -0.73 2.45 16.40
N ARG A 135 -1.71 2.08 17.22
CA ARG A 135 -2.98 2.80 17.26
C ARG A 135 -2.87 3.99 18.22
N VAL A 136 -3.18 5.17 17.74
CA VAL A 136 -3.10 6.42 18.50
C VAL A 136 -4.49 7.03 18.60
N ARG A 137 -4.92 7.32 19.82
CA ARG A 137 -6.21 7.96 20.08
C ARG A 137 -6.01 9.47 20.03
N LYS A 138 -6.63 10.15 19.07
CA LYS A 138 -6.69 11.61 19.00
C LYS A 138 -8.14 12.06 18.99
N SER A 139 -8.56 12.73 20.07
CA SER A 139 -9.93 13.18 20.28
C SER A 139 -10.94 12.01 20.13
N ASP A 140 -11.87 12.11 19.18
CA ASP A 140 -12.91 11.13 18.86
C ASP A 140 -12.48 10.10 17.81
N ARG A 141 -11.21 10.10 17.38
CA ARG A 141 -10.71 9.23 16.31
C ARG A 141 -9.57 8.34 16.78
N VAL A 142 -9.55 7.12 16.22
CA VAL A 142 -8.40 6.22 16.29
C VAL A 142 -7.62 6.37 14.99
N LEU A 143 -6.36 6.75 15.10
CA LEU A 143 -5.39 6.80 14.02
C LEU A 143 -4.46 5.60 14.12
N ILE A 144 -3.82 5.25 13.01
CA ILE A 144 -2.76 4.26 12.98
C ILE A 144 -1.50 4.96 12.46
N GLU A 145 -0.44 4.89 13.23
CA GLU A 145 0.89 5.38 12.87
C GLU A 145 1.75 4.17 12.47
N LEU A 146 2.42 4.28 11.32
CA LEU A 146 3.31 3.26 10.80
C LEU A 146 4.76 3.76 10.90
N ASP A 147 5.63 2.92 11.43
CA ASP A 147 7.07 3.17 11.51
C ASP A 147 7.78 2.39 10.39
N PHE A 148 8.21 3.12 9.37
CA PHE A 148 8.72 2.59 8.10
C PHE A 148 10.18 2.99 7.89
N PRO A 149 10.97 2.19 7.15
CA PRO A 149 12.33 2.57 6.80
C PRO A 149 12.35 3.87 6.00
N ALA A 150 13.25 4.77 6.36
CA ALA A 150 13.45 6.02 5.62
C ALA A 150 14.10 5.73 4.26
N SER A 151 13.55 6.30 3.19
CA SER A 151 14.20 6.33 1.88
C SER A 151 14.96 7.64 1.70
N VAL A 152 16.14 7.56 1.07
CA VAL A 152 16.90 8.76 0.68
C VAL A 152 16.55 9.14 -0.74
N VAL A 153 16.56 10.44 -1.03
CA VAL A 153 16.33 10.97 -2.38
C VAL A 153 17.68 11.36 -2.97
N VAL A 154 17.99 10.86 -4.16
CA VAL A 154 19.26 11.09 -4.87
C VAL A 154 18.99 11.60 -6.28
N GLU A 155 20.01 12.11 -6.95
CA GLU A 155 19.90 12.57 -8.33
C GLU A 155 19.51 11.41 -9.26
N CYS A 156 18.59 11.66 -10.20
CA CYS A 156 18.17 10.69 -11.20
C CYS A 156 19.10 10.78 -12.42
N GLU A 157 19.67 9.65 -12.83
CA GLU A 157 20.47 9.59 -14.04
C GLU A 157 19.57 9.59 -15.28
N LYS A 158 20.07 10.12 -16.40
CA LYS A 158 19.30 10.17 -17.66
C LYS A 158 18.88 8.79 -18.15
N VAL A 159 19.70 7.76 -17.90
CA VAL A 159 19.39 6.38 -18.30
C VAL A 159 18.17 5.83 -17.57
N GLU A 160 17.86 6.35 -16.38
CA GLU A 160 16.74 5.91 -15.54
C GLU A 160 15.41 6.53 -15.96
N LEU A 161 15.46 7.65 -16.67
CA LEU A 161 14.30 8.35 -17.20
C LEU A 161 14.62 8.93 -18.59
N PRO A 162 14.71 8.07 -19.63
CA PRO A 162 15.37 8.41 -20.89
C PRO A 162 14.64 9.47 -21.74
N GLU A 163 13.31 9.53 -21.67
CA GLU A 163 12.50 10.37 -22.55
C GLU A 163 11.43 11.17 -21.77
N ILE A 164 11.87 11.99 -20.81
CA ILE A 164 10.98 12.79 -19.93
C ILE A 164 9.90 13.56 -20.72
N PRO A 165 10.24 14.34 -21.79
CA PRO A 165 9.24 15.14 -22.48
C PRO A 165 8.16 14.27 -23.13
N ILE A 166 8.52 13.11 -23.69
CA ILE A 166 7.57 12.18 -24.31
C ILE A 166 6.75 11.49 -23.22
N THR A 167 7.41 11.00 -22.16
CA THR A 167 6.79 10.32 -21.01
C THR A 167 5.69 11.16 -20.39
N LEU A 168 5.90 12.47 -20.30
CA LEU A 168 4.98 13.41 -19.64
C LEU A 168 4.09 14.18 -20.62
N GLY A 169 4.05 13.81 -21.91
CA GLY A 169 3.23 14.51 -22.91
C GLY A 169 3.58 16.00 -23.07
N GLY A 170 4.85 16.36 -22.86
CA GLY A 170 5.36 17.73 -22.98
C GLY A 170 5.17 18.62 -21.74
N ALA A 171 4.79 18.07 -20.59
CA ALA A 171 4.65 18.85 -19.37
C ALA A 171 5.98 19.49 -18.92
N SER A 172 5.88 20.68 -18.33
CA SER A 172 7.04 21.40 -17.80
C SER A 172 7.52 20.79 -16.49
N VAL A 173 8.75 20.30 -16.51
CA VAL A 173 9.41 19.67 -15.35
C VAL A 173 10.28 20.69 -14.62
N VAL A 174 10.12 20.74 -13.30
CA VAL A 174 10.91 21.57 -12.39
C VAL A 174 12.18 20.85 -11.96
N GLY A 175 12.05 19.57 -11.59
CA GLY A 175 13.16 18.77 -11.09
C GLY A 175 12.90 17.29 -11.30
N VAL A 176 13.99 16.52 -11.34
CA VAL A 176 13.93 15.05 -11.40
C VAL A 176 14.92 14.49 -10.40
N MET A 177 14.39 13.71 -9.47
CA MET A 177 15.15 12.96 -8.48
C MET A 177 14.77 11.48 -8.59
N LYS A 178 15.38 10.61 -7.79
CA LYS A 178 14.91 9.25 -7.57
C LYS A 178 14.92 8.91 -6.09
N SER A 179 14.00 8.04 -5.70
CA SER A 179 14.11 7.38 -4.40
C SER A 179 15.30 6.41 -4.39
N SER A 180 15.77 6.04 -3.21
CA SER A 180 16.72 4.94 -3.04
C SER A 180 16.44 4.24 -1.73
N SER A 181 16.21 2.94 -1.82
CA SER A 181 16.17 2.02 -0.69
C SER A 181 17.56 1.39 -0.53
N ASN A 182 18.19 1.58 0.64
CA ASN A 182 19.45 0.91 1.00
C ASN A 182 20.63 1.12 0.02
N GLY A 183 20.62 2.19 -0.78
CA GLY A 183 21.72 2.51 -1.69
C GLY A 183 21.85 1.60 -2.92
N SER A 184 20.86 0.74 -3.20
CA SER A 184 20.90 -0.20 -4.34
C SER A 184 20.70 0.44 -5.72
N GLY A 185 20.43 1.75 -5.78
CA GLY A 185 20.18 2.46 -7.04
C GLY A 185 18.82 2.19 -7.69
N ASP A 186 18.08 1.16 -7.27
CA ASP A 186 16.86 0.64 -7.89
C ASP A 186 15.56 1.40 -7.54
N GLY A 187 15.63 2.69 -7.20
CA GLY A 187 14.44 3.43 -6.79
C GLY A 187 13.62 4.00 -7.95
N ASP A 188 12.41 4.42 -7.62
CA ASP A 188 11.49 5.04 -8.57
C ASP A 188 11.91 6.50 -8.85
N PRO A 189 11.96 6.92 -10.13
CA PRO A 189 12.08 8.32 -10.49
C PRO A 189 10.94 9.16 -9.90
N ILE A 190 11.29 10.35 -9.41
CA ILE A 190 10.40 11.37 -8.85
C ILE A 190 10.52 12.61 -9.72
N VAL A 191 9.46 12.94 -10.44
CA VAL A 191 9.36 14.10 -11.31
C VAL A 191 8.54 15.18 -10.62
N GLU A 192 9.14 16.35 -10.40
CA GLU A 192 8.45 17.52 -9.88
C GLU A 192 7.91 18.39 -11.02
N LEU A 193 6.61 18.67 -10.98
CA LEU A 193 5.92 19.62 -11.85
C LEU A 193 5.68 20.94 -11.11
N ALA A 194 5.38 21.99 -11.88
CA ALA A 194 5.23 23.34 -11.35
C ALA A 194 4.04 23.54 -10.40
N SER A 195 3.00 22.69 -10.46
CA SER A 195 1.83 22.82 -9.60
C SER A 195 1.03 21.53 -9.44
N GLY A 196 0.22 21.46 -8.39
CA GLY A 196 -0.72 20.38 -8.13
C GLY A 196 -1.78 20.24 -9.23
N GLU A 197 -2.19 21.32 -9.90
CA GLU A 197 -3.06 21.25 -11.07
C GLU A 197 -2.38 20.55 -12.25
N ALA A 198 -1.08 20.81 -12.46
CA ALA A 198 -0.30 20.09 -13.47
C ALA A 198 -0.21 18.59 -13.14
N VAL A 199 0.00 18.23 -11.86
CA VAL A 199 -0.04 16.84 -11.40
C VAL A 199 -1.43 16.22 -11.60
N ALA A 200 -2.50 16.91 -11.22
CA ALA A 200 -3.86 16.40 -11.36
C ALA A 200 -4.27 16.18 -12.82
N GLY A 201 -3.83 17.07 -13.73
CA GLY A 201 -4.17 17.03 -15.14
C GLY A 201 -3.28 16.13 -16.01
N ILE A 202 -2.15 15.62 -15.49
CA ILE A 202 -1.17 14.88 -16.31
C ILE A 202 -1.75 13.55 -16.81
N GLN A 203 -1.45 13.22 -18.07
CA GLN A 203 -1.77 11.94 -18.71
C GLN A 203 -0.47 11.40 -19.33
N PRO A 204 0.37 10.69 -18.56
CA PRO A 204 1.66 10.24 -19.03
C PRO A 204 1.53 9.09 -20.03
N GLN A 205 2.54 8.94 -20.89
CA GLN A 205 2.63 7.83 -21.83
C GLN A 205 3.07 6.56 -21.08
N LEU A 206 2.10 5.69 -20.76
CA LEU A 206 2.34 4.49 -19.95
C LEU A 206 3.39 3.55 -20.57
N ASP A 207 3.43 3.45 -21.89
CA ASP A 207 4.44 2.64 -22.61
C ASP A 207 5.86 3.18 -22.45
N GLU A 208 6.03 4.49 -22.25
CA GLU A 208 7.33 5.08 -21.93
C GLU A 208 7.69 4.86 -20.46
N ILE A 209 6.72 4.93 -19.55
CA ILE A 209 6.93 4.60 -18.12
C ILE A 209 7.43 3.15 -17.96
N ARG A 210 6.96 2.22 -18.79
CA ARG A 210 7.44 0.83 -18.80
C ARG A 210 8.94 0.72 -19.10
N LYS A 211 9.58 1.74 -19.67
CA LYS A 211 11.01 1.77 -20.02
C LYS A 211 11.88 2.46 -18.96
N CYS A 212 11.28 3.18 -18.02
CA CYS A 212 12.01 3.88 -16.94
C CYS A 212 12.66 2.89 -15.96
N ALA A 213 13.53 3.36 -15.07
CA ALA A 213 14.01 2.55 -13.94
C ALA A 213 12.90 2.30 -12.90
N GLY A 214 13.18 1.44 -11.93
CA GLY A 214 12.26 1.16 -10.83
C GLY A 214 10.95 0.49 -11.26
N ARG A 215 9.94 0.61 -10.41
CA ARG A 215 8.59 0.09 -10.58
C ARG A 215 7.73 0.98 -11.47
N GLY A 216 8.01 2.29 -11.45
CA GLY A 216 7.18 3.29 -12.09
C GLY A 216 7.76 4.69 -11.96
N VAL A 217 6.93 5.71 -12.23
CA VAL A 217 7.31 7.12 -12.08
C VAL A 217 6.36 7.80 -11.09
N ILE A 218 6.94 8.44 -10.08
CA ILE A 218 6.24 9.31 -9.12
C ILE A 218 6.22 10.71 -9.72
N ILE A 219 5.03 11.30 -9.85
CA ILE A 219 4.86 12.68 -10.29
C ILE A 219 4.34 13.48 -9.09
N THR A 220 5.02 14.57 -8.76
CA THR A 220 4.70 15.41 -7.59
C THR A 220 4.74 16.89 -7.95
N GLY A 221 4.12 17.74 -7.13
CA GLY A 221 4.12 19.18 -7.30
C GLY A 221 3.41 19.91 -6.16
N PRO A 222 3.69 21.19 -5.93
CA PRO A 222 3.14 21.94 -4.81
C PRO A 222 1.62 22.04 -4.94
N ALA A 223 0.90 21.74 -3.85
CA ALA A 223 -0.56 21.79 -3.87
C ALA A 223 -1.05 23.24 -3.93
N PRO A 224 -2.30 23.48 -4.40
CA PRO A 224 -2.90 24.81 -4.34
C PRO A 224 -2.90 25.33 -2.90
N SER A 225 -2.63 26.63 -2.70
CA SER A 225 -2.46 27.23 -1.37
C SER A 225 -3.70 27.14 -0.47
N ASP A 226 -4.88 26.96 -1.05
CA ASP A 226 -6.18 26.80 -0.38
C ASP A 226 -6.58 25.33 -0.16
N SER A 227 -5.78 24.37 -0.62
CA SER A 227 -6.09 22.93 -0.54
C SER A 227 -5.95 22.34 0.87
N GLY A 228 -5.16 22.98 1.74
CA GLY A 228 -4.78 22.45 3.05
C GLY A 228 -3.77 21.29 3.00
N PHE A 229 -3.16 21.04 1.83
CA PHE A 229 -2.09 20.08 1.62
C PHE A 229 -0.81 20.79 1.18
N ASP A 230 0.34 20.14 1.37
CA ASP A 230 1.64 20.69 0.95
C ASP A 230 1.93 20.39 -0.53
N PHE A 231 1.56 19.19 -1.00
CA PHE A 231 1.83 18.72 -2.36
C PHE A 231 0.78 17.71 -2.82
N TYR A 232 0.65 17.57 -4.14
CA TYR A 232 -0.07 16.47 -4.77
C TYR A 232 0.93 15.50 -5.37
N THR A 233 0.64 14.20 -5.27
CA THR A 233 1.45 13.15 -5.87
C THR A 233 0.58 12.09 -6.54
N ARG A 234 1.07 11.56 -7.65
CA ARG A 234 0.50 10.43 -8.39
C ARG A 234 1.62 9.45 -8.72
N PHE A 235 1.33 8.16 -8.66
CA PHE A 235 2.32 7.12 -8.92
C PHE A 235 1.84 6.16 -10.01
N PHE A 236 2.58 6.09 -11.10
CA PHE A 236 2.22 5.30 -12.28
C PHE A 236 3.14 4.08 -12.38
N CYS A 237 2.59 2.87 -12.26
CA CYS A 237 3.34 1.61 -12.12
C CYS A 237 2.99 0.54 -13.16
N PRO A 238 2.88 0.86 -14.46
CA PRO A 238 2.33 -0.07 -15.46
C PRO A 238 3.09 -1.41 -15.51
N LYS A 239 4.37 -1.45 -15.13
CA LYS A 239 5.18 -2.68 -15.02
C LYS A 239 4.62 -3.71 -14.04
N LEU A 240 3.91 -3.24 -13.00
CA LEU A 240 3.31 -4.07 -11.96
C LEU A 240 1.85 -4.45 -12.28
N GLY A 241 1.39 -4.20 -13.51
CA GLY A 241 0.01 -4.47 -13.92
C GLY A 241 -1.00 -3.43 -13.42
N VAL A 242 -0.53 -2.33 -12.84
CA VAL A 242 -1.36 -1.23 -12.31
C VAL A 242 -0.92 0.08 -12.97
N ASP A 243 -1.77 0.65 -13.82
CA ASP A 243 -1.41 1.87 -14.55
C ASP A 243 -1.17 3.06 -13.62
N GLU A 244 -2.04 3.23 -12.61
CA GLU A 244 -1.92 4.27 -11.57
C GLU A 244 -2.37 3.73 -10.21
N VAL A 245 -1.60 4.05 -9.17
CA VAL A 245 -1.90 3.72 -7.78
C VAL A 245 -2.74 4.85 -7.16
N HIS A 246 -3.90 4.50 -6.61
CA HIS A 246 -4.83 5.42 -5.93
C HIS A 246 -4.54 5.63 -4.43
#